data_AF-A0A9E3DX63-F1
#
_entry.id   AF-A0A9E3DX63-F1
#
_cell.length_a   1.000
_cell.length_b   1.000
_cell.length_c   1.000
_cell.angle_alpha   90.00
_cell.angle_beta   90.00
_cell.angle_gamma   90.00
#
_symmetry.space_group_name_H-M   'P 1'
#
loop_
_entity.id
_entity.type
_entity.pdbx_description
1 polymer ?
#
loop_
_entity_poly.entity_id
_entity_poly.type
_entity_poly.pdbx_seq_one_letter_code
_entity_poly.pdbx_strand_id
1 'polypeptide(L)'
;GSSHAQHIHLGTCNAQGPVKYPLDDLVASPAGSAEATTVVQNAEAPPASGWYLNVHLGSSSQIEQNGQPTLYFQPIICADIGK
;
A
#
# COMPACT_ATOMS: atom_id res chain seq x y z
N GLY A 1 1.56 3.29 18.78
CA GLY A 1 1.67 2.65 17.45
C GLY A 1 1.50 3.69 16.38
N SER A 2 1.51 3.28 15.11
CA SER A 2 1.31 4.15 13.94
C SER A 2 0.42 3.43 12.93
N SER A 3 -0.19 4.18 12.02
CA SER A 3 -1.04 3.62 10.96
C SER A 3 -0.44 3.97 9.61
N HIS A 4 -0.45 3.02 8.70
CA HIS A 4 0.20 3.13 7.40
C HIS A 4 -0.76 2.68 6.30
N ALA A 5 -1.05 3.57 5.36
CA ALA A 5 -1.77 3.18 4.15
C ALA A 5 -0.95 2.15 3.38
N GLN A 6 -1.65 1.21 2.76
CA GLN A 6 -1.02 0.25 1.86
C GLN A 6 -1.91 -0.03 0.67
N HIS A 7 -1.27 -0.26 -0.47
CA HIS A 7 -1.93 -0.44 -1.74
C HIS A 7 -1.21 -1.48 -2.58
N ILE A 8 -1.98 -2.28 -3.31
CA ILE A 8 -1.46 -3.00 -4.48
C ILE A 8 -1.59 -2.06 -5.68
N HIS A 9 -0.50 -1.86 -6.40
CA HIS A 9 -0.42 -1.04 -7.60
C HIS A 9 -0.11 -1.91 -8.82
N LEU A 10 -0.45 -1.40 -10.01
CA LEU A 10 0.07 -1.92 -11.28
C LEU A 10 1.48 -1.36 -11.52
N GLY A 11 2.37 -2.17 -12.10
CA GLY A 11 3.75 -1.81 -12.42
C GLY A 11 4.78 -2.55 -11.58
N THR A 12 5.89 -1.89 -11.27
CA THR A 12 6.97 -2.39 -10.41
C THR A 12 7.48 -1.26 -9.50
N CYS A 13 8.30 -1.59 -8.51
CA CYS A 13 8.95 -0.58 -7.66
C CYS A 13 9.81 0.43 -8.45
N ASN A 14 10.38 0.01 -9.58
CA ASN A 14 11.18 0.87 -10.46
C ASN A 14 10.36 1.60 -11.52
N ALA A 15 9.10 1.19 -11.75
CA ALA A 15 8.19 1.78 -12.72
C ALA A 15 6.77 1.74 -12.15
N GLN A 16 6.49 2.71 -11.28
CA GLN A 16 5.25 2.81 -10.51
C GLN A 16 4.05 3.15 -11.41
N GLY A 17 2.88 2.67 -11.02
CA GLY A 17 1.63 2.85 -11.75
C GLY A 17 0.44 3.07 -10.82
N PRO A 18 -0.79 3.10 -11.38
CA PRO A 18 -1.98 3.41 -10.59
C PRO A 18 -2.28 2.33 -9.55
N VAL A 19 -3.07 2.70 -8.54
CA VAL A 19 -3.62 1.77 -7.54
C VAL A 19 -4.49 0.74 -8.25
N LYS A 20 -4.22 -0.55 -8.01
CA LYS A 20 -5.06 -1.68 -8.41
C LYS A 20 -6.07 -2.01 -7.33
N TYR A 21 -5.62 -2.14 -6.08
CA TYR A 21 -6.47 -2.39 -4.92
C TYR A 21 -6.05 -1.55 -3.71
N PRO A 22 -6.95 -0.75 -3.13
CA PRO A 22 -6.74 -0.21 -1.80
C PRO A 22 -6.83 -1.32 -0.76
N LEU A 23 -5.98 -1.26 0.27
CA LEU A 23 -5.99 -2.19 1.38
C LEU A 23 -6.31 -1.46 2.68
N ASP A 24 -6.66 -2.22 3.71
CA ASP A 24 -6.83 -1.67 5.04
C ASP A 24 -5.49 -1.16 5.57
N ASP A 25 -5.54 -0.05 6.29
CA ASP A 25 -4.39 0.53 6.97
C ASP A 25 -3.68 -0.52 7.84
N LEU A 26 -2.35 -0.58 7.71
CA LEU A 26 -1.49 -1.40 8.54
C LEU A 26 -1.22 -0.67 9.86
N VAL A 27 -1.76 -1.19 10.96
CA VAL A 27 -1.63 -0.58 12.30
C VAL A 27 -0.50 -1.23 13.07
N ALA A 28 0.63 -0.54 13.16
CA ALA A 28 1.80 -0.99 13.90
C ALA A 28 1.66 -0.76 15.41
N SER A 29 2.01 -1.78 16.18
CA SER A 29 2.17 -1.70 17.62
C SER A 29 3.32 -0.75 18.01
N PRO A 30 3.44 -0.32 19.29
CA PRO A 30 4.60 0.44 19.74
C PRO A 30 5.95 -0.26 19.52
N ALA A 31 5.96 -1.59 19.35
CA ALA A 31 7.16 -2.36 19.01
C ALA A 31 7.43 -2.46 17.50
N GLY A 32 6.57 -1.86 16.66
CA GLY A 32 6.71 -1.85 15.20
C GLY A 32 6.14 -3.07 14.48
N SER A 33 5.46 -3.98 15.19
CA SER A 33 4.81 -5.14 14.57
C SER A 33 3.39 -4.80 14.11
N ALA A 34 2.98 -5.29 12.93
CA ALA A 34 1.66 -5.09 12.39
C ALA A 34 1.21 -6.29 11.54
N GLU A 35 -0.09 -6.55 11.54
CA GLU A 35 -0.73 -7.52 10.66
C GLU A 35 -2.09 -6.95 10.25
N ALA A 36 -2.46 -7.13 8.98
CA ALA A 36 -3.75 -6.73 8.45
C ALA A 36 -4.22 -7.77 7.43
N THR A 37 -5.53 -7.96 7.33
CA THR A 37 -6.15 -8.80 6.31
C THR A 37 -7.25 -8.00 5.63
N THR A 38 -7.13 -7.79 4.33
CA THR A 38 -8.14 -7.14 3.52
C THR A 38 -8.77 -8.15 2.57
N VAL A 39 -10.10 -8.17 2.52
CA VAL A 39 -10.86 -9.00 1.58
C VAL A 39 -11.31 -8.12 0.41
N VAL A 40 -10.68 -8.32 -0.75
CA VAL A 40 -11.08 -7.65 -1.99
C VAL A 40 -12.10 -8.51 -2.74
N GLN A 41 -13.31 -7.99 -2.92
CA GLN A 41 -14.37 -8.68 -3.65
C GLN A 41 -14.06 -8.72 -5.14
N ASN A 42 -14.30 -9.87 -5.79
CA ASN A 42 -14.03 -10.09 -7.21
C ASN A 42 -12.58 -9.77 -7.62
N ALA A 43 -11.62 -10.08 -6.75
CA ALA A 43 -10.21 -9.90 -7.04
C ALA A 43 -9.74 -10.82 -8.18
N GLU A 44 -8.85 -10.29 -9.02
CA GLU A 44 -8.06 -11.11 -9.93
C GLU A 44 -6.97 -11.84 -9.15
N ALA A 45 -6.61 -13.06 -9.58
CA ALA A 45 -5.43 -13.72 -9.06
C ALA A 45 -4.19 -12.86 -9.37
N PRO A 46 -3.24 -12.69 -8.42
CA PRO A 46 -2.02 -11.96 -8.69
C PRO A 46 -1.28 -12.57 -9.91
N PRO A 47 -0.86 -11.75 -10.88
CA PRO A 47 -0.10 -12.22 -12.02
C PRO A 47 1.31 -12.65 -11.59
N ALA A 48 2.05 -13.32 -12.48
CA ALA A 48 3.44 -13.68 -12.22
C ALA A 48 4.36 -12.44 -12.06
N SER A 49 3.98 -11.30 -12.62
CA SER A 49 4.67 -10.01 -12.48
C SER A 49 3.72 -8.86 -12.85
N GLY A 50 4.16 -7.64 -12.56
CA GLY A 50 3.47 -6.42 -13.00
C GLY A 50 2.53 -5.82 -11.96
N TRP A 51 2.51 -6.36 -10.73
CA TRP A 51 1.93 -5.70 -9.56
C TRP A 51 3.04 -5.44 -8.52
N TYR A 52 2.86 -4.42 -7.68
CA TYR A 52 3.74 -4.18 -6.53
C TYR A 52 2.93 -3.68 -5.33
N LEU A 53 3.44 -3.94 -4.12
CA LEU A 53 2.92 -3.42 -2.87
C LEU A 53 3.64 -2.12 -2.51
N ASN A 54 2.89 -1.14 -2.02
CA ASN A 54 3.44 0.03 -1.34
C ASN A 54 2.87 0.13 0.07
N VAL A 55 3.73 0.50 1.02
CA VAL A 55 3.32 0.94 2.36
C VAL A 55 3.80 2.37 2.53
N HIS A 56 2.90 3.26 2.93
CA HIS A 56 3.16 4.70 3.06
C HIS A 56 3.57 5.09 4.48
N LEU A 57 4.16 6.28 4.61
CA LEU A 57 4.60 6.81 5.89
C LEU A 57 3.44 7.09 6.87
N GLY A 58 2.26 7.48 6.38
CA GLY A 58 1.06 7.70 7.21
C GLY A 58 -0.17 6.94 6.73
N SER A 59 -1.29 7.17 7.42
CA SER A 59 -2.58 6.50 7.19
C SER A 59 -3.25 6.90 5.87
N SER A 60 -4.24 6.13 5.43
CA SER A 60 -5.08 6.47 4.27
C SER A 60 -5.73 7.85 4.41
N SER A 61 -6.09 8.27 5.62
CA SER A 61 -6.63 9.60 5.92
C SER A 61 -5.61 10.74 5.94
N GLN A 62 -4.31 10.43 5.91
CA GLN A 62 -3.21 11.41 5.99
C GLN A 62 -2.48 11.59 4.67
N ILE A 63 -2.42 10.54 3.84
CA ILE A 63 -1.57 10.53 2.64
C ILE A 63 -2.05 11.49 1.56
N GLU A 64 -3.33 11.85 1.57
CA GLU A 64 -3.91 12.83 0.65
C GLU A 64 -4.70 13.89 1.40
N GLN A 65 -4.58 15.13 0.92
CA GLN A 65 -5.38 16.25 1.38
C GLN A 65 -5.82 17.05 0.17
N ASN A 66 -7.13 17.25 0.00
CA ASN A 66 -7.73 17.96 -1.14
C ASN A 66 -7.27 17.40 -2.51
N GLY A 67 -7.13 16.07 -2.61
CA GLY A 67 -6.70 15.37 -3.82
C GLY A 67 -5.23 15.57 -4.20
N GLN A 68 -4.40 16.04 -3.26
CA GLN A 68 -2.96 16.18 -3.43
C GLN A 68 -2.22 15.33 -2.39
N PRO A 69 -1.09 14.70 -2.75
CA PRO A 69 -0.29 13.94 -1.81
C PRO A 69 0.28 14.86 -0.74
N THR A 70 0.28 14.38 0.51
CA THR A 70 0.98 15.04 1.62
C THR A 70 2.38 14.45 1.81
N LEU A 71 3.14 14.95 2.78
CA LEU A 71 4.41 14.32 3.18
C LEU A 71 4.25 12.87 3.65
N TYR A 72 3.06 12.50 4.14
CA TYR A 72 2.76 11.13 4.58
C TYR A 72 2.57 10.15 3.42
N PHE A 73 2.43 10.65 2.18
CA PHE A 73 2.36 9.83 0.97
C PHE A 73 3.67 9.11 0.66
N GLN A 74 4.81 9.52 1.25
CA GLN A 74 6.09 8.90 0.96
C GLN A 74 6.05 7.38 1.20
N PRO A 75 6.45 6.55 0.21
CA PRO A 75 6.55 5.11 0.41
C PRO A 75 7.73 4.79 1.32
N ILE A 76 7.48 3.93 2.30
CA ILE A 76 8.50 3.40 3.22
C ILE A 76 8.86 1.95 2.92
N ILE A 77 7.97 1.22 2.23
CA ILE A 77 8.21 -0.13 1.72
C ILE A 77 7.69 -0.20 0.29
N CYS A 78 8.47 -0.85 -0.58
CA CYS A 78 8.03 -1.28 -1.89
C CYS A 78 8.49 -2.71 -2.15
N ALA A 79 7.60 -3.56 -2.68
CA ALA A 79 7.95 -4.91 -3.10
C ALA A 79 7.16 -5.31 -4.36
N ASP A 80 7.85 -5.81 -5.38
CA ASP A 80 7.21 -6.41 -6.55
C ASP A 80 6.48 -7.71 -6.12
N ILE A 81 5.25 -7.88 -6.60
CA ILE A 81 4.42 -9.06 -6.35
C ILE A 81 4.58 -10.01 -7.55
N GLY A 82 5.08 -11.21 -7.28
CA GLY A 82 5.32 -12.26 -8.26
C GLY A 82 5.62 -13.60 -7.58
N LYS A 83 5.76 -14.66 -8.38
CA LYS A 83 6.22 -15.98 -7.89
C LYS A 83 7.74 -16.05 -7.82
#